data_AF-A0A5C7MLH2-F1
#
_entry.id   AF-A0A5C7MLH2-F1
#
_cell.length_a   1.000
_cell.length_b   1.000
_cell.length_c   1.000
_cell.angle_alpha   90.00
_cell.angle_beta   90.00
_cell.angle_gamma   90.00
#
_symmetry.space_group_name_H-M   'P 1'
#
loop_
_entity.id
_entity.type
_entity.pdbx_description
1 polymer ?
#
loop_
_entity_poly.entity_id
_entity_poly.type
_entity_poly.pdbx_seq_one_letter_code
_entity_poly.pdbx_strand_id
1 'polypeptide(L)'
;MTSPTLKVTPEGLRTVAQRCEALAAAVAPTLPTVPVSGWQSTGAATSAVNAGMSTIGTACKFRMTANASKLTKAASEYQNQDDHAAQRLTAVASHLPAESGADGGVGGLPPGITPLAPRGSGIDGGAAGGFGIPR
;
A
#
# COMPACT_ATOMS: atom_id res chain seq x y z
N MET A 1 14.15 -17.22 -4.99
CA MET A 1 13.60 -16.43 -3.87
C MET A 1 12.39 -15.66 -4.37
N THR A 2 11.19 -16.01 -3.94
CA THR A 2 9.98 -15.24 -4.26
C THR A 2 9.99 -13.99 -3.40
N SER A 3 10.22 -12.81 -4.00
CA SER A 3 10.06 -11.54 -3.30
C SER A 3 8.64 -11.47 -2.75
N PRO A 4 8.44 -11.21 -1.45
CA PRO A 4 7.09 -11.01 -0.93
C PRO A 4 6.48 -9.84 -1.70
N THR A 5 5.37 -10.09 -2.38
CA THR A 5 4.61 -9.03 -3.04
C THR A 5 4.03 -8.15 -1.94
N LEU A 6 4.71 -7.04 -1.65
CA LEU A 6 4.25 -6.06 -0.67
C LEU A 6 2.94 -5.48 -1.21
N LYS A 7 1.80 -5.87 -0.64
CA LYS A 7 0.52 -5.20 -0.93
C LYS A 7 0.60 -3.79 -0.34
N VAL A 8 0.95 -2.82 -1.17
CA VAL A 8 0.95 -1.42 -0.81
C VAL A 8 -0.49 -0.93 -0.84
N THR A 9 -1.06 -0.60 0.32
CA THR A 9 -2.37 0.05 0.41
C THR A 9 -2.20 1.54 0.76
N PRO A 10 -3.03 2.45 0.21
CA PRO A 10 -3.00 3.86 0.59
C PRO A 10 -3.12 4.09 2.10
N GLU A 11 -3.96 3.31 2.79
CA GLU A 11 -4.15 3.36 4.25
C GLU A 11 -2.88 2.96 5.01
N GLY A 12 -2.19 1.92 4.53
CA GLY A 12 -0.92 1.48 5.11
C GLY A 12 0.15 2.56 5.01
N LEU A 13 0.25 3.22 3.86
CA LEU A 13 1.19 4.32 3.65
C LEU A 13 0.89 5.52 4.57
N ARG A 14 -0.38 5.91 4.71
CA ARG A 14 -0.79 6.99 5.64
C ARG A 14 -0.50 6.64 7.09
N THR A 15 -0.74 5.39 7.49
CA THR A 15 -0.44 4.92 8.85
C THR A 15 1.07 5.02 9.14
N VAL A 16 1.92 4.63 8.20
CA VAL A 16 3.38 4.77 8.36
C VAL A 16 3.78 6.24 8.38
N ALA A 17 3.17 7.09 7.55
CA ALA A 17 3.42 8.54 7.55
C ALA A 17 3.11 9.17 8.92
N GLN A 18 1.96 8.83 9.51
CA GLN A 18 1.58 9.31 10.85
C GLN A 18 2.57 8.86 11.93
N ARG A 19 3.07 7.62 11.85
CA ARG A 19 4.11 7.12 12.76
C ARG A 19 5.42 7.89 12.60
N CYS A 20 5.80 8.21 11.36
CA CYS A 20 6.97 9.02 11.09
C CYS A 20 6.83 10.42 11.71
N GLU A 21 5.68 11.08 11.60
CA GLU A 21 5.45 12.39 12.24
C GLU A 21 5.45 12.30 13.78
N ALA A 22 4.80 11.28 14.35
CA ALA A 22 4.77 11.08 15.79
C ALA A 22 6.19 10.87 16.37
N LEU A 23 7.00 10.07 15.68
CA LEU A 23 8.40 9.86 16.05
C LEU A 23 9.23 11.14 15.82
N ALA A 24 8.99 11.89 14.74
CA ALA A 24 9.65 13.17 14.48
C ALA A 24 9.40 14.17 15.62
N ALA A 25 8.19 14.18 16.18
CA ALA A 25 7.85 14.98 17.35
C ALA A 25 8.56 14.51 18.63
N ALA A 26 8.82 13.21 18.76
CA ALA A 26 9.49 12.62 19.93
C ALA A 26 11.02 12.80 19.95
N VAL A 27 11.67 12.94 18.80
CA VAL A 27 13.14 13.03 18.68
C VAL A 27 13.73 14.38 19.14
N ALA A 28 12.90 15.37 19.44
CA ALA A 28 13.34 16.68 19.94
C ALA A 28 12.85 16.98 21.37
N PRO A 29 13.25 16.21 22.40
CA PRO A 29 13.10 16.70 23.76
C PRO A 29 14.04 17.90 23.94
N THR A 30 13.51 19.00 24.49
CA THR A 30 14.31 20.16 24.86
C THR A 30 15.36 19.71 25.87
N LEU A 31 16.64 19.69 25.45
CA LEU A 31 17.73 19.38 26.38
C LEU A 31 17.75 20.47 27.45
N PRO A 32 17.86 20.11 28.75
CA PRO A 32 17.96 21.10 29.79
C PRO A 32 19.19 21.98 29.53
N THR A 33 18.97 23.29 29.40
CA THR A 33 20.03 24.28 29.35
C THR A 33 20.63 24.39 30.74
N VAL A 34 21.65 23.58 31.02
CA VAL A 34 22.43 23.72 32.24
C VAL A 34 23.45 24.83 32.02
N PRO A 35 23.46 25.91 32.83
CA PRO A 35 24.51 26.92 32.75
C PRO A 35 25.83 26.29 33.22
N VAL A 36 26.67 25.88 32.28
CA VAL A 36 28.02 25.39 32.55
C VAL A 36 29.02 26.51 32.27
N SER A 37 29.94 26.73 33.21
CA SER A 37 30.98 27.75 33.05
C SER A 37 31.97 27.33 31.96
N GLY A 38 32.10 28.13 30.89
CA GLY A 38 32.94 27.80 29.73
C GLY A 38 34.44 27.71 30.01
N TRP A 39 34.90 28.18 31.18
CA TRP A 39 36.29 28.03 31.64
C TRP A 39 36.59 26.62 32.17
N GLN A 40 35.55 25.85 32.50
CA GLN A 40 35.68 24.44 32.86
C GLN A 40 35.71 23.62 31.58
N SER A 41 36.77 22.84 31.34
CA SER A 41 36.89 21.95 30.17
C SER A 41 35.66 21.03 30.03
N THR A 42 35.16 20.49 31.14
CA THR A 42 33.93 19.66 31.17
C THR A 42 32.69 20.44 30.75
N GLY A 43 32.60 21.72 31.10
CA GLY A 43 31.48 22.59 30.71
C GLY A 43 31.46 22.88 29.21
N ALA A 44 32.63 23.17 28.63
CA ALA A 44 32.79 23.33 27.19
C ALA A 44 32.45 22.03 26.43
N ALA A 45 32.94 20.88 26.91
CA ALA A 45 32.64 19.56 26.33
C ALA A 45 31.13 19.24 26.37
N THR A 46 30.47 19.48 27.51
CA THR A 46 29.03 19.26 27.67
C THR A 46 28.22 20.15 26.71
N SER A 47 28.61 21.42 26.57
CA SER A 47 27.95 22.35 25.65
C SER A 47 28.08 21.90 24.19
N ALA A 48 29.27 21.45 23.79
CA ALA A 48 29.51 20.93 22.45
C ALA A 48 28.68 19.66 22.16
N VAL A 49 28.57 18.75 23.13
CA VAL A 49 27.73 17.55 23.02
C VAL A 49 26.25 17.92 22.91
N ASN A 50 25.75 18.86 23.72
CA ASN A 50 24.36 19.33 23.62
C ASN A 50 24.07 19.96 22.25
N ALA A 51 24.97 20.79 21.73
CA ALA A 51 24.83 21.39 20.40
C ALA A 51 24.84 20.32 19.28
N GLY A 52 25.71 19.31 19.40
CA GLY A 52 25.75 18.16 18.50
C GLY A 52 24.45 17.35 18.53
N MET A 53 23.95 17.01 19.71
CA MET A 53 22.68 16.30 19.88
C MET A 53 21.50 17.09 19.31
N SER A 54 21.46 18.41 19.52
CA SER A 54 20.41 19.29 18.96
C SER A 54 20.43 19.28 17.42
N THR A 55 21.63 19.36 16.83
CA THR A 55 21.82 19.31 15.38
C THR A 55 21.34 17.97 14.80
N ILE A 56 21.74 16.85 15.42
CA ILE A 56 21.35 15.51 15.00
C ILE A 56 19.85 15.29 15.16
N GLY A 57 19.27 15.71 16.30
CA GLY A 57 17.84 15.61 16.56
C GLY A 57 17.01 16.38 15.53
N THR A 58 17.45 17.61 15.19
CA THR A 58 16.84 18.42 14.14
C THR A 58 16.92 17.73 12.78
N ALA A 59 18.10 17.25 12.38
CA ALA A 59 18.27 16.54 11.10
C ALA A 59 17.43 15.26 11.03
N CYS A 60 17.32 14.52 12.13
CA CYS A 60 16.49 13.32 12.22
C CYS A 60 15.01 13.69 12.03
N LYS A 61 14.50 14.67 12.79
CA LYS A 61 13.13 15.19 12.64
C LYS A 61 12.82 15.56 11.19
N PHE A 62 13.70 16.33 10.54
CA PHE A 62 13.53 16.70 9.12
C PHE A 62 13.39 15.49 8.20
N ARG A 63 14.26 14.49 8.35
CA ARG A 63 14.19 13.26 7.53
C ARG A 63 12.90 12.50 7.75
N MET A 64 12.40 12.44 8.97
CA MET A 64 11.17 11.73 9.31
C MET A 64 9.93 12.41 8.74
N THR A 65 9.81 13.72 8.89
CA THR A 65 8.73 14.52 8.27
C THR A 65 8.80 14.48 6.74
N ALA A 66 10.01 14.53 6.16
CA ALA A 66 10.17 14.38 4.71
C ALA A 66 9.71 13.00 4.21
N ASN A 67 10.01 11.93 4.94
CA ASN A 67 9.54 10.59 4.62
C ASN A 67 8.01 10.47 4.77
N ALA A 68 7.44 11.02 5.84
CA ALA A 68 6.00 11.07 6.02
C ALA A 68 5.29 11.76 4.85
N SER A 69 5.83 12.90 4.41
CA SER A 69 5.31 13.64 3.25
C SER A 69 5.32 12.80 1.97
N LYS A 70 6.41 12.07 1.70
CA LYS A 70 6.52 11.18 0.54
C LYS A 70 5.52 10.03 0.60
N LEU A 71 5.34 9.43 1.77
CA LEU A 71 4.39 8.33 1.98
C LEU A 71 2.95 8.80 1.78
N THR A 72 2.59 9.97 2.32
CA THR A 72 1.27 10.58 2.12
C THR A 72 1.02 10.89 0.64
N LYS A 73 2.03 11.43 -0.06
CA LYS A 73 1.92 11.70 -1.50
C LYS A 73 1.70 10.41 -2.29
N ALA A 74 2.50 9.39 -2.02
CA ALA A 74 2.36 8.09 -2.67
C ALA A 74 0.97 7.47 -2.42
N ALA A 75 0.43 7.59 -1.20
CA ALA A 75 -0.93 7.13 -0.89
C ALA A 75 -1.98 7.81 -1.77
N SER A 76 -1.88 9.13 -1.95
CA SER A 76 -2.79 9.88 -2.82
C SER A 76 -2.62 9.51 -4.30
N GLU A 77 -1.38 9.30 -4.76
CA GLU A 77 -1.11 8.88 -6.14
C GLU A 77 -1.72 7.50 -6.44
N TYR A 78 -1.57 6.53 -5.53
CA TYR A 78 -2.19 5.21 -5.69
C TYR A 78 -3.72 5.28 -5.68
N GLN A 79 -4.30 6.04 -4.74
CA GLN A 79 -5.75 6.17 -4.67
C GLN A 79 -6.34 6.78 -5.96
N ASN A 80 -5.70 7.83 -6.50
CA ASN A 80 -6.13 8.42 -7.77
C ASN A 80 -6.02 7.41 -8.93
N GLN A 81 -4.97 6.58 -8.96
CA GLN A 81 -4.82 5.55 -9.98
C GLN A 81 -5.94 4.51 -9.91
N ASP A 82 -6.29 4.07 -8.70
CA ASP A 82 -7.38 3.12 -8.46
C ASP A 82 -8.73 3.71 -8.88
N ASP A 83 -9.01 4.96 -8.51
CA ASP A 83 -10.24 5.66 -8.90
C ASP A 83 -10.35 5.81 -10.44
N HIS A 84 -9.26 6.18 -11.11
CA HIS A 84 -9.22 6.26 -12.58
C HIS A 84 -9.34 4.88 -13.25
N ALA A 85 -8.79 3.82 -12.65
CA ALA A 85 -8.97 2.46 -13.15
C ALA A 85 -10.44 2.02 -13.01
N ALA A 86 -11.06 2.26 -11.85
CA ALA A 86 -12.46 1.95 -11.58
C ALA A 86 -13.42 2.70 -12.52
N GLN A 87 -13.15 3.98 -12.80
CA GLN A 87 -13.91 4.77 -13.77
C GLN A 87 -13.81 4.19 -15.18
N ARG A 88 -12.61 3.82 -15.62
CA ARG A 88 -12.41 3.20 -16.95
C ARG A 88 -13.12 1.85 -17.06
N LEU A 89 -13.06 1.02 -16.01
CA LEU A 89 -13.77 -0.26 -15.97
C LEU A 89 -15.30 -0.06 -15.97
N THR A 90 -15.81 0.90 -15.20
CA THR A 90 -17.23 1.27 -15.21
C THR A 90 -17.68 1.77 -16.58
N ALA A 91 -16.87 2.57 -17.26
CA ALA A 91 -17.16 3.02 -18.62
C ALA A 91 -17.26 1.84 -19.59
N VAL A 92 -16.28 0.91 -19.56
CA VAL A 92 -16.33 -0.31 -20.37
C VAL A 92 -17.56 -1.16 -20.03
N ALA A 93 -17.88 -1.32 -18.76
CA ALA A 93 -19.07 -2.04 -18.31
C ALA A 93 -20.38 -1.39 -18.78
N SER A 94 -20.42 -0.06 -18.87
CA SER A 94 -21.58 0.69 -19.36
C SER A 94 -21.76 0.57 -20.89
N HIS A 95 -20.72 0.18 -21.62
CA HIS A 95 -20.77 -0.10 -23.05
C HIS A 95 -21.10 -1.56 -23.38
N LEU A 96 -21.07 -2.46 -22.40
CA LEU A 96 -21.64 -3.78 -22.57
C LEU A 96 -23.16 -3.62 -22.63
N PRO A 97 -23.83 -4.20 -23.65
CA PRO A 97 -25.28 -4.14 -23.70
C PRO A 97 -25.82 -4.72 -22.39
N ALA A 98 -26.75 -4.00 -21.76
CA ALA A 98 -27.53 -4.58 -20.69
C ALA A 98 -28.11 -5.87 -21.27
N GLU A 99 -27.64 -7.03 -20.79
CA GLU A 99 -28.41 -8.24 -20.97
C GLU A 99 -29.72 -7.96 -20.25
N SER A 100 -30.71 -7.57 -21.04
CA SER A 100 -32.07 -7.37 -20.63
C SER A 100 -32.52 -8.72 -20.11
N GLY A 101 -32.45 -8.87 -18.79
CA GLY A 101 -33.28 -9.81 -18.06
C GLY A 101 -34.73 -9.34 -18.15
N ALA A 102 -35.26 -9.34 -19.37
CA ALA A 102 -36.67 -9.39 -19.64
C ALA A 102 -36.94 -10.80 -20.17
N ASP A 103 -37.98 -11.40 -19.59
CA ASP A 103 -38.77 -12.50 -20.12
C ASP A 103 -38.07 -13.66 -20.86
N GLY A 104 -37.82 -14.73 -20.10
CA GLY A 104 -37.88 -16.09 -20.65
C GLY A 104 -39.29 -16.43 -21.13
N GLY A 105 -39.69 -15.83 -22.25
CA GLY A 105 -40.85 -16.17 -23.08
C GLY A 105 -40.37 -16.97 -24.28
N VAL A 106 -40.78 -18.24 -24.32
CA VAL A 106 -40.35 -19.26 -25.29
C VAL A 106 -40.78 -18.87 -26.71
N GLY A 107 -39.83 -18.73 -27.63
CA GLY A 107 -40.10 -18.89 -29.08
C GLY A 107 -39.27 -18.03 -30.02
N GLY A 108 -38.19 -18.61 -30.60
CA GLY A 108 -37.57 -18.10 -31.83
C GLY A 108 -36.04 -18.20 -31.90
N LEU A 109 -35.50 -19.39 -32.15
CA LEU A 109 -34.13 -19.63 -32.68
C LEU A 109 -34.10 -19.38 -34.22
N PRO A 110 -32.95 -19.33 -34.98
CA PRO A 110 -31.48 -19.41 -34.69
C PRO A 110 -30.64 -18.39 -35.57
N PRO A 111 -29.30 -18.50 -35.89
CA PRO A 111 -28.24 -19.46 -35.52
C PRO A 111 -26.86 -18.88 -35.07
N GLY A 112 -26.19 -19.60 -34.15
CA GLY A 112 -24.74 -19.52 -33.86
C GLY A 112 -24.36 -18.36 -32.94
N ILE A 113 -23.85 -18.55 -31.73
CA ILE A 113 -22.78 -19.45 -31.27
C ILE A 113 -23.15 -19.87 -29.85
N THR A 114 -23.08 -21.16 -29.53
CA THR A 114 -23.36 -21.69 -28.19
C THR A 114 -22.10 -21.57 -27.31
N PRO A 115 -22.09 -20.77 -26.23
CA PRO A 115 -21.12 -20.97 -25.16
C PRO A 115 -21.68 -22.04 -24.22
N LEU A 116 -20.94 -23.13 -24.05
CA LEU A 116 -21.20 -24.16 -23.05
C LEU A 116 -21.28 -23.52 -21.65
N ALA A 117 -22.41 -23.74 -20.97
CA ALA A 117 -22.58 -23.38 -19.57
C ALA A 117 -21.52 -24.06 -18.67
N PRO A 118 -20.99 -23.39 -17.63
CA PRO A 118 -20.30 -24.07 -16.55
C PRO A 118 -21.35 -24.78 -15.69
N ARG A 119 -21.57 -26.08 -15.92
CA ARG A 119 -22.22 -26.97 -14.95
C ARG A 119 -21.21 -28.00 -14.51
N GLY A 120 -20.86 -27.95 -13.23
CA GLY A 120 -19.94 -28.91 -12.60
C GLY A 120 -19.89 -28.77 -11.09
N SER A 121 -21.06 -28.84 -10.44
CA SER A 121 -21.16 -29.35 -9.07
C SER A 121 -21.40 -30.86 -9.20
N GLY A 122 -20.57 -31.69 -8.56
CA GLY A 122 -20.79 -33.14 -8.52
C GLY A 122 -19.52 -33.97 -8.57
N ILE A 123 -19.03 -34.30 -7.38
CA ILE A 123 -18.21 -35.45 -7.03
C ILE A 123 -18.83 -36.75 -7.59
N ASP A 124 -18.03 -37.61 -8.25
CA ASP A 124 -17.84 -39.05 -7.99
C ASP A 124 -17.41 -39.88 -9.22
N GLY A 125 -16.37 -40.70 -9.01
CA GLY A 125 -15.99 -41.88 -9.82
C GLY A 125 -15.29 -41.60 -11.16
N GLY A 126 -14.16 -42.18 -11.53
CA GLY A 126 -13.35 -43.25 -10.98
C GLY A 126 -12.38 -43.75 -12.06
N ALA A 127 -11.16 -44.07 -11.62
CA ALA A 127 -10.18 -45.01 -12.19
C ALA A 127 -9.40 -44.70 -13.50
N ALA A 128 -8.12 -45.11 -13.40
CA ALA A 128 -7.07 -45.37 -14.42
C ALA A 128 -6.44 -44.13 -15.07
N GLY A 129 -5.21 -43.74 -14.75
CA GLY A 129 -3.95 -44.46 -15.03
C GLY A 129 -3.24 -43.68 -16.15
N GLY A 130 -1.95 -43.36 -16.14
CA GLY A 130 -0.84 -43.80 -15.34
C GLY A 130 0.36 -42.85 -15.50
N PHE A 131 1.44 -43.28 -14.89
CA PHE A 131 2.71 -42.62 -14.67
C PHE A 131 3.43 -42.11 -15.92
N GLY A 132 4.11 -40.96 -15.76
CA GLY A 132 5.20 -40.53 -16.64
C GLY A 132 5.89 -39.28 -16.12
N ILE A 133 6.97 -39.46 -15.34
CA ILE A 133 7.94 -38.40 -14.98
C ILE A 133 9.15 -38.51 -15.95
N PRO A 134 10.14 -37.60 -15.87
CA PRO A 134 10.33 -36.35 -16.59
C PRO A 134 11.38 -36.48 -17.72
N ARG A 135 11.61 -35.42 -18.51
CA ARG A 135 12.96 -34.91 -18.86
C ARG A 135 12.89 -33.41 -19.11
#